data_AF-A0A640VMG8-F1
#
_entry.id   AF-A0A640VMG8-F1
#
_cell.length_a   1.000
_cell.length_b   1.000
_cell.length_c   1.000
_cell.angle_alpha   90.00
_cell.angle_beta   90.00
_cell.angle_gamma   90.00
#
_symmetry.space_group_name_H-M   'P 1'
#
loop_
_entity.id
_entity.type
_entity.pdbx_description
1 polymer ?
#
loop_
_entity_poly.entity_id
_entity_poly.type
_entity_poly.pdbx_seq_one_letter_code
_entity_poly.pdbx_strand_id
1 'polypeptide(L)'
;MRLSALILAAALPTTALAGPDRVSILLGSEHFNATEDFREFNPGVFLTWEGQTFDYSVGVFQNSYSNVSPLVSISYDIEVAPEFEVGAFAGLAVYPGEGDRFDHSIGNVIPLIGLQARYRNVFAQLLPAAGQSTDGVLAFGLTFDLD
;
A
#
# COMPACT_ATOMS: atom_id res chain seq x y z
N MET A 1 17.62 11.93 -26.52
CA MET A 1 17.07 10.68 -25.96
C MET A 1 15.55 10.81 -25.94
N ARG A 2 14.83 9.94 -26.65
CA ARG A 2 13.36 9.97 -26.70
C ARG A 2 12.84 9.24 -25.46
N LEU A 3 12.09 9.92 -24.60
CA LEU A 3 11.32 9.25 -23.55
C LEU A 3 10.23 8.42 -24.23
N SER A 4 10.42 7.11 -24.28
CA SER A 4 9.34 6.18 -24.61
C SER A 4 8.40 6.12 -23.40
N ALA A 5 7.26 6.81 -23.49
CA ALA A 5 6.17 6.67 -22.55
C ALA A 5 5.62 5.24 -22.65
N LEU A 6 5.98 4.39 -21.69
CA LEU A 6 5.39 3.05 -21.56
C LEU A 6 3.97 3.24 -21.01
N ILE A 7 2.99 3.30 -21.91
CA ILE A 7 1.58 3.25 -21.54
C ILE A 7 1.31 1.81 -21.10
N LEU A 8 1.38 1.56 -19.79
CA LEU A 8 0.91 0.32 -19.20
C LEU A 8 -0.63 0.38 -19.18
N ALA A 9 -1.26 -0.01 -20.29
CA ALA A 9 -2.68 -0.27 -20.32
C ALA A 9 -2.96 -1.55 -19.53
N ALA A 10 -3.07 -1.43 -18.20
CA ALA A 10 -3.60 -2.49 -17.37
C ALA A 10 -5.05 -2.73 -17.80
N ALA A 11 -5.36 -3.97 -18.19
CA ALA A 11 -6.73 -4.41 -18.41
C ALA A 11 -7.45 -4.37 -17.06
N LEU A 12 -8.04 -3.23 -16.73
CA LEU A 12 -8.91 -3.09 -15.56
C LEU A 12 -10.12 -4.01 -15.79
N PRO A 13 -10.45 -4.92 -14.87
CA PRO A 13 -11.71 -5.63 -14.93
C PRO A 13 -12.86 -4.61 -15.01
N THR A 14 -13.89 -4.94 -15.78
CA THR A 14 -15.09 -4.12 -16.00
C THR A 14 -15.87 -3.75 -14.73
N THR A 15 -15.46 -4.24 -13.56
CA THR A 15 -15.90 -3.78 -12.24
C THR A 15 -15.53 -2.32 -11.95
N ALA A 16 -14.54 -1.76 -12.66
CA ALA A 16 -14.15 -0.34 -12.57
C ALA A 16 -15.21 0.67 -13.08
N LEU A 17 -16.37 0.21 -13.55
CA LEU A 17 -17.54 1.07 -13.81
C LEU A 17 -18.33 1.40 -12.54
N ALA A 18 -18.18 0.60 -11.47
CA ALA A 18 -18.65 0.95 -10.14
C ALA A 18 -17.58 1.82 -9.44
N GLY A 19 -18.03 2.75 -8.59
CA GLY A 19 -17.13 3.49 -7.72
C GLY A 19 -16.37 2.56 -6.77
N PRO A 20 -15.35 3.06 -6.05
CA PRO A 20 -14.71 2.29 -5.01
C PRO A 20 -15.71 1.96 -3.88
N ASP A 21 -15.62 0.77 -3.33
CA ASP A 21 -16.46 0.28 -2.24
C ASP A 21 -15.95 0.78 -0.87
N ARG A 22 -14.66 1.11 -0.78
CA ARG A 22 -14.01 1.48 0.48
C ARG A 22 -12.95 2.55 0.30
N VAL A 23 -12.86 3.45 1.28
CA VAL A 23 -11.77 4.42 1.43
C VAL A 23 -10.93 4.09 2.66
N SER A 24 -9.61 4.07 2.50
CA SER A 24 -8.67 3.89 3.60
C SER A 24 -7.77 5.11 3.73
N ILE A 25 -7.58 5.56 4.97
CA ILE A 25 -6.74 6.68 5.36
C ILE A 25 -5.57 6.10 6.14
N LEU A 26 -4.38 6.07 5.53
CA LEU A 26 -3.14 5.79 6.22
C LEU A 26 -2.82 6.96 7.15
N LEU A 27 -2.54 6.69 8.41
CA LEU A 27 -2.20 7.72 9.40
C LEU A 27 -0.70 7.79 9.66
N GLY A 28 -0.06 6.63 9.72
CA GLY A 28 1.34 6.54 10.10
C GLY A 28 1.91 5.14 9.94
N SER A 29 3.18 5.03 10.27
CA SER A 29 3.90 3.78 10.33
C SER A 29 5.01 3.80 11.38
N GLU A 30 5.32 2.65 11.97
CA GLU A 30 6.49 2.41 12.82
C GLU A 30 7.53 1.60 12.05
N HIS A 31 8.82 1.96 12.14
CA HIS A 31 9.91 1.17 11.56
C HIS A 31 10.64 0.39 12.64
N PHE A 32 10.76 -0.93 12.49
CA PHE A 32 11.39 -1.80 13.48
C PHE A 32 12.90 -1.88 13.27
N ASN A 33 13.68 -1.70 14.35
CA ASN A 33 15.15 -1.76 14.33
C ASN A 33 15.77 -0.83 13.25
N ALA A 34 15.19 0.35 13.08
CA ALA A 34 15.66 1.31 12.09
C ALA A 34 17.08 1.80 12.40
N THR A 35 17.93 1.89 11.38
CA THR A 35 19.29 2.44 11.48
C THR A 35 19.38 3.92 11.12
N GLU A 36 18.27 4.51 10.65
CA GLU A 36 18.09 5.93 10.37
C GLU A 36 16.72 6.41 10.87
N ASP A 37 16.56 7.72 11.02
CA ASP A 37 15.29 8.31 11.43
C ASP A 37 14.32 8.38 10.24
N PHE A 38 13.17 7.74 10.38
CA PHE A 38 12.09 7.77 9.40
C PHE A 38 10.97 8.70 9.82
N ARG A 39 10.28 9.31 8.85
CA ARG A 39 9.05 10.04 9.13
C ARG A 39 7.90 9.05 9.35
N GLU A 40 7.46 8.92 10.59
CA GLU A 40 6.42 7.96 10.99
C GLU A 40 5.00 8.50 10.81
N PHE A 41 4.82 9.83 10.86
CA PHE A 41 3.58 10.45 10.40
C PHE A 41 3.65 10.64 8.88
N ASN A 42 3.03 9.72 8.15
CA ASN A 42 3.20 9.56 6.71
C ASN A 42 1.84 9.28 6.01
N PRO A 43 0.92 10.25 6.07
CA PRO A 43 -0.49 10.01 5.78
C PRO A 43 -0.76 9.72 4.31
N GLY A 44 -1.85 9.02 4.04
CA GLY A 44 -2.27 8.68 2.68
C GLY A 44 -3.75 8.38 2.55
N VAL A 45 -4.23 8.32 1.32
CA VAL A 45 -5.58 7.93 0.98
C VAL A 45 -5.56 6.88 -0.12
N PHE A 46 -6.38 5.85 0.07
CA PHE A 46 -6.51 4.72 -0.83
C PHE A 46 -7.98 4.47 -1.11
N LEU A 47 -8.27 4.15 -2.36
CA LEU A 47 -9.58 3.71 -2.82
C LEU A 47 -9.47 2.24 -3.14
N THR A 48 -10.42 1.45 -2.65
CA THR A 48 -10.44 0.00 -2.83
C THR A 48 -11.73 -0.42 -3.54
N TRP A 49 -11.57 -1.31 -4.52
CA TRP A 49 -12.64 -2.06 -5.15
C TRP A 49 -12.60 -3.47 -4.60
N GLU A 50 -13.68 -3.88 -3.93
CA GLU A 50 -13.81 -5.18 -3.30
C GLU A 50 -14.25 -6.20 -4.35
N GLY A 51 -13.50 -7.30 -4.44
CA GLY A 51 -13.77 -8.36 -5.40
C GLY A 51 -14.31 -9.63 -4.74
N GLN A 52 -14.69 -10.61 -5.55
CA GLN A 52 -15.11 -11.92 -5.02
C GLN A 52 -13.94 -12.72 -4.42
N THR A 53 -12.71 -12.46 -4.87
CA THR A 53 -11.50 -13.17 -4.40
C THR A 53 -10.42 -12.19 -4.01
N PHE A 54 -10.22 -11.13 -4.79
CA PHE A 54 -9.18 -10.16 -4.53
C PHE A 54 -9.74 -8.76 -4.52
N ASP A 55 -9.26 -7.96 -3.58
CA ASP A 55 -9.50 -6.52 -3.54
C ASP A 55 -8.39 -5.81 -4.31
N TYR A 56 -8.73 -4.72 -4.99
CA TYR A 56 -7.78 -3.89 -5.71
C TYR A 56 -7.76 -2.50 -5.12
N SER A 57 -6.59 -1.99 -4.77
CA SER A 57 -6.47 -0.63 -4.22
C SER A 57 -5.57 0.25 -5.05
N VAL A 58 -5.92 1.52 -5.14
CA VAL A 58 -5.09 2.59 -5.72
C VAL A 58 -5.07 3.74 -4.74
N GLY A 59 -3.91 4.32 -4.50
CA GLY A 59 -3.81 5.45 -3.58
C GLY A 59 -2.52 6.22 -3.71
N VAL A 60 -2.43 7.25 -2.86
CA VAL A 60 -1.26 8.08 -2.68
C VAL A 60 -1.01 8.29 -1.20
N PHE A 61 0.25 8.31 -0.81
CA PHE A 61 0.66 8.56 0.57
C PHE A 61 1.94 9.38 0.60
N GLN A 62 2.21 10.04 1.72
CA GLN A 62 3.53 10.55 1.99
C GLN A 62 4.39 9.38 2.47
N ASN A 63 5.53 9.13 1.83
CA ASN A 63 6.46 8.08 2.25
C ASN A 63 7.35 8.55 3.42
N SER A 64 8.09 7.61 4.01
CA SER A 64 8.97 7.86 5.16
C SER A 64 10.12 8.84 4.88
N TYR A 65 10.38 9.15 3.61
CA TYR A 65 11.34 10.15 3.14
C TYR A 65 10.71 11.52 2.87
N SER A 66 9.45 11.72 3.27
CA SER A 66 8.64 12.93 3.10
C SER A 66 8.18 13.22 1.66
N ASN A 67 8.32 12.29 0.72
CA ASN A 67 7.87 12.46 -0.66
C ASN A 67 6.50 11.81 -0.92
N VAL A 68 5.74 12.33 -1.87
CA VAL A 68 4.45 11.73 -2.25
C VAL A 68 4.70 10.51 -3.13
N SER A 69 4.10 9.39 -2.75
CA SER A 69 4.23 8.09 -3.39
C SER A 69 2.87 7.55 -3.80
N PRO A 70 2.60 7.38 -5.11
CA PRO A 70 1.47 6.60 -5.57
C PRO A 70 1.73 5.10 -5.38
N LEU A 71 0.66 4.35 -5.13
CA LEU A 71 0.68 2.91 -4.94
C LEU A 71 -0.54 2.26 -5.59
N VAL A 72 -0.32 1.09 -6.17
CA VAL A 72 -1.37 0.15 -6.53
C VAL A 72 -1.14 -1.17 -5.82
N SER A 73 -2.20 -1.83 -5.34
CA SER A 73 -2.09 -3.13 -4.68
C SER A 73 -3.27 -4.04 -4.99
N ILE A 74 -3.03 -5.33 -4.74
CA ILE A 74 -4.02 -6.39 -4.67
C ILE A 74 -3.93 -7.03 -3.27
N SER A 75 -5.07 -7.36 -2.66
CA SER A 75 -5.11 -8.12 -1.41
C SER A 75 -6.07 -9.29 -1.48
N TYR A 76 -5.78 -10.30 -0.66
CA TYR A 76 -6.63 -11.45 -0.41
C TYR A 76 -6.93 -11.47 1.09
N ASP A 77 -8.19 -11.26 1.44
CA ASP A 77 -8.65 -11.09 2.81
C ASP A 77 -9.68 -12.15 3.17
N ILE A 78 -9.62 -12.64 4.41
CA ILE A 78 -10.54 -13.62 4.96
C ILE A 78 -11.10 -13.07 6.27
N GLU A 79 -12.43 -13.07 6.39
CA GLU A 79 -13.10 -12.83 7.67
C GLU A 79 -12.89 -14.02 8.61
N VAL A 80 -12.19 -13.78 9.73
CA VAL A 80 -11.86 -14.81 10.73
C VAL A 80 -12.78 -14.75 11.95
N ALA A 81 -13.46 -13.62 12.16
CA ALA A 81 -14.50 -13.40 13.16
C ALA A 81 -15.36 -12.20 12.72
N PRO A 82 -16.54 -11.98 13.31
CA PRO A 82 -17.39 -10.85 12.95
C PRO A 82 -16.62 -9.52 12.96
N GLU A 83 -16.64 -8.82 11.83
CA GLU A 83 -15.96 -7.53 11.63
C GLU A 83 -14.42 -7.60 11.73
N PHE A 84 -13.83 -8.80 11.73
CA PHE A 84 -12.39 -9.00 11.83
C PHE A 84 -11.85 -9.81 10.65
N GLU A 85 -11.05 -9.15 9.84
CA GLU A 85 -10.39 -9.72 8.67
C GLU A 85 -8.89 -9.76 8.85
N VAL A 86 -8.29 -10.79 8.25
CA VAL A 86 -6.85 -10.90 8.07
C VAL A 86 -6.56 -11.31 6.64
N GLY A 87 -5.42 -10.87 6.13
CA GLY A 87 -5.07 -11.13 4.74
C GLY A 87 -3.61 -10.90 4.44
N ALA A 88 -3.31 -11.08 3.16
CA ALA A 88 -2.02 -10.74 2.59
C ALA A 88 -2.23 -9.80 1.39
N PHE A 89 -1.27 -8.91 1.18
CA PHE A 89 -1.31 -7.99 0.06
C PHE A 89 0.02 -7.93 -0.66
N ALA A 90 -0.03 -7.55 -1.94
CA ALA A 90 1.12 -7.19 -2.73
C ALA A 90 0.82 -5.93 -3.54
N GLY A 91 1.82 -5.09 -3.76
CA GLY A 91 1.66 -3.84 -4.47
C GLY A 91 2.94 -3.30 -5.07
N LEU A 92 2.78 -2.24 -5.85
CA LEU A 92 3.87 -1.48 -6.44
C LEU A 92 3.69 -0.03 -6.03
N ALA A 93 4.73 0.53 -5.41
CA ALA A 93 4.78 1.93 -5.02
C ALA A 93 5.87 2.67 -5.80
N VAL A 94 5.64 3.94 -6.13
CA VAL A 94 6.66 4.79 -6.74
C VAL A 94 7.27 5.68 -5.68
N TYR A 95 8.59 5.60 -5.51
CA TYR A 95 9.43 6.37 -4.58
C TYR A 95 10.37 7.26 -5.39
N PRO A 96 9.94 8.48 -5.76
CA PRO A 96 10.66 9.33 -6.71
C PRO A 96 12.02 9.81 -6.20
N GLY A 97 13.09 9.17 -6.65
CA GLY A 97 14.46 9.52 -6.28
C GLY A 97 15.01 8.68 -5.13
N GLU A 98 14.24 7.72 -4.61
CA GLU A 98 14.67 6.84 -3.51
C GLU A 98 14.74 5.36 -3.91
N GLY A 99 14.59 5.01 -5.18
CA GLY A 99 14.66 3.62 -5.65
C GLY A 99 15.93 2.86 -5.25
N ASP A 100 17.07 3.56 -5.19
CA ASP A 100 18.37 2.99 -4.82
C ASP A 100 18.51 2.68 -3.32
N ARG A 101 17.52 3.05 -2.48
CA ARG A 101 17.49 2.73 -1.04
C ARG A 101 16.91 1.34 -0.74
N PHE A 102 16.34 0.68 -1.75
CA PHE A 102 15.65 -0.60 -1.62
C PHE A 102 16.43 -1.69 -2.35
N ASP A 103 16.51 -2.88 -1.75
CA ASP A 103 17.25 -4.00 -2.33
C ASP A 103 16.54 -4.57 -3.58
N HIS A 104 15.24 -4.31 -3.68
CA HIS A 104 14.41 -4.67 -4.81
C HIS A 104 13.72 -3.43 -5.36
N SER A 105 14.20 -2.92 -6.49
CA SER A 105 13.58 -1.80 -7.19
C SER A 105 13.81 -1.88 -8.71
N ILE A 106 12.92 -1.28 -9.48
CA ILE A 106 13.11 -1.03 -10.92
C ILE A 106 13.00 0.47 -11.13
N GLY A 107 14.15 1.15 -11.13
CA GLY A 107 14.18 2.61 -11.03
C GLY A 107 13.53 3.04 -9.71
N ASN A 108 12.52 3.90 -9.79
CA ASN A 108 11.79 4.39 -8.61
C ASN A 108 10.61 3.50 -8.17
N VAL A 109 10.40 2.34 -8.80
CA VAL A 109 9.28 1.46 -8.46
C VAL A 109 9.76 0.38 -7.50
N ILE A 110 9.11 0.29 -6.34
CA ILE A 110 9.40 -0.72 -5.32
C ILE A 110 8.22 -1.70 -5.18
N PRO A 111 8.48 -3.02 -5.11
CA PRO A 111 7.47 -3.98 -4.73
C PRO A 111 7.26 -3.93 -3.22
N LEU A 112 5.99 -3.95 -2.81
CA LEU A 112 5.57 -4.12 -1.43
C LEU A 112 4.81 -5.42 -1.31
N ILE A 113 5.05 -6.14 -0.22
CA ILE A 113 4.30 -7.32 0.17
C ILE A 113 4.11 -7.27 1.67
N GLY A 114 3.02 -7.80 2.18
CA GLY A 114 2.81 -7.82 3.62
C GLY A 114 1.59 -8.62 4.03
N LEU A 115 1.41 -8.65 5.35
CA LEU A 115 0.20 -9.13 5.99
C LEU A 115 -0.64 -7.93 6.41
N GLN A 116 -1.95 -8.10 6.45
CA GLN A 116 -2.86 -7.07 6.91
C GLN A 116 -3.94 -7.63 7.83
N ALA A 117 -4.47 -6.75 8.65
CA ALA A 117 -5.57 -7.05 9.54
C ALA A 117 -6.49 -5.83 9.61
N ARG A 118 -7.80 -6.06 9.64
CA ARG A 118 -8.82 -5.01 9.72
C ARG A 118 -9.86 -5.39 10.77
N TYR A 119 -10.04 -4.55 11.77
CA TYR A 119 -11.12 -4.69 12.74
C TYR A 119 -12.01 -3.44 12.68
N ARG A 120 -13.26 -3.60 12.22
CA ARG A 120 -14.16 -2.48 11.94
C ARG A 120 -13.48 -1.44 11.05
N ASN A 121 -13.40 -0.19 11.51
CA ASN A 121 -12.82 0.94 10.78
C ASN A 121 -11.31 1.13 11.03
N VAL A 122 -10.63 0.18 11.64
CA VAL A 122 -9.18 0.25 11.90
C VAL A 122 -8.48 -0.83 11.11
N PHE A 123 -7.36 -0.49 10.49
CA PHE A 123 -6.50 -1.46 9.82
C PHE A 123 -5.05 -1.33 10.27
N ALA A 124 -4.31 -2.42 10.15
CA ALA A 124 -2.87 -2.48 10.30
C ALA A 124 -2.26 -3.36 9.21
N GLN A 125 -1.08 -2.99 8.73
CA GLN A 125 -0.32 -3.70 7.72
C GLN A 125 1.11 -3.90 8.20
N LEU A 126 1.56 -5.15 8.20
CA LEU A 126 2.93 -5.51 8.52
C LEU A 126 3.67 -5.84 7.22
N LEU A 127 4.70 -5.05 6.94
CA LEU A 127 5.59 -5.24 5.80
C LEU A 127 6.94 -5.74 6.32
N PRO A 128 7.46 -6.88 5.86
CA PRO A 128 8.86 -7.22 6.09
C PRO A 128 9.77 -6.21 5.38
N ALA A 129 11.01 -6.08 5.86
CA ALA A 129 12.01 -5.23 5.23
C ALA A 129 12.13 -5.47 3.72
N ALA A 130 12.17 -4.39 2.96
CA ALA A 130 12.50 -4.39 1.53
C ALA A 130 13.75 -3.52 1.20
N GLY A 131 14.45 -3.03 2.24
CA GLY A 131 15.61 -2.16 2.12
C GLY A 131 16.59 -2.34 3.28
N GLN A 132 17.65 -1.54 3.28
CA GLN A 132 18.86 -1.81 4.08
C GLN A 132 18.82 -1.26 5.51
N SER A 133 17.81 -0.45 5.84
CA SER A 133 17.81 0.39 7.05
C SER A 133 16.70 0.08 8.06
N THR A 134 15.90 -0.98 7.87
CA THR A 134 14.85 -1.41 8.82
C THR A 134 14.59 -2.90 8.66
N ASP A 135 14.16 -3.58 9.73
CA ASP A 135 13.77 -5.01 9.70
C ASP A 135 12.30 -5.21 9.27
N GLY A 136 11.49 -4.15 9.36
CA GLY A 136 10.09 -4.19 8.96
C GLY A 136 9.37 -2.88 9.27
N VAL A 137 8.13 -2.79 8.80
CA VAL A 137 7.28 -1.62 8.97
C VAL A 137 5.89 -2.07 9.37
N LEU A 138 5.34 -1.44 10.42
CA LEU A 138 3.92 -1.54 10.76
C LEU A 138 3.23 -0.25 10.35
N ALA A 139 2.44 -0.30 9.28
CA ALA A 139 1.57 0.80 8.85
C ALA A 139 0.18 0.63 9.48
N PHE A 140 -0.50 1.73 9.80
CA PHE A 140 -1.83 1.69 10.40
C PHE A 140 -2.69 2.88 10.01
N GLY A 141 -4.00 2.70 10.06
CA GLY A 141 -4.92 3.74 9.69
C GLY A 141 -6.37 3.41 9.93
N LEU A 142 -7.21 4.20 9.27
CA LEU A 142 -8.66 4.08 9.32
C LEU A 142 -9.22 3.66 7.97
N THR A 143 -10.35 2.98 7.97
CA THR A 143 -10.99 2.53 6.74
C THR A 143 -12.51 2.58 6.87
N PHE A 144 -13.19 2.95 5.80
CA PHE A 144 -14.63 3.22 5.79
C PHE A 144 -15.24 2.75 4.49
N ASP A 145 -16.37 2.07 4.60
CA ASP A 145 -17.20 1.69 3.46
C ASP A 145 -17.82 2.97 2.84
N LEU A 146 -17.99 2.96 1.52
CA LEU A 146 -18.41 4.12 0.71
C LEU A 146 -19.85 4.02 0.18
N ASP A 147 -20.63 3.07 0.68
CA ASP A 147 -22.05 2.83 0.37
C ASP A 147 -22.89 4.08 0.01
#